data_AF-A0A2N2VDE8-F1
#
_entry.id   AF-A0A2N2VDE8-F1
#
_cell.length_a   1.000
_cell.length_b   1.000
_cell.length_c   1.000
_cell.angle_alpha   90.00
_cell.angle_beta   90.00
_cell.angle_gamma   90.00
#
_symmetry.space_group_name_H-M   'P 1'
#
loop_
_entity.id
_entity.type
_entity.pdbx_description
1 polymer ?
#
loop_
_entity_poly.entity_id
_entity_poly.type
_entity_poly.pdbx_seq_one_letter_code
_entity_poly.pdbx_strand_id
1 'polypeptide(L)'
;MSIHVALNHVTHYSYDRLVNLGPQIIRLRPCPHSRTRILSYSLKVGPEKHFINWQQDPQGNYLARLVFPEKTRELRVEVDLVAEMSVINPFDFFLEPHAEKIPFDYEDWERHELTPYLHKLPATPLFQKYMDGISREKIRSVDYLVALNAKVQSDLSYTIRMEPGVQTPEESLRKRSGSCRDSAWLLVQILRHLGLAARFVSGYLIQLKADVKSLDGPSGPEADFTDLHAWCEVYLPGAGWIGLDPTSGLFAGEGHIPLACTPEPASAAPLTGGIDECETEFAHHMQVTRVWEAPRVTKPYSEAQWLEIEQLGHQIDDTLQSLDVRLTQGGEPTFVAVDDPDGAEWNTAALGPTKRLYAADLFHRLREKYAPDGLMHFGQGKWYPGEQLPRWSLNCFWRKDGEPIWQAPALYANEKRDYGATSAHSEHFMKRVAEKLGLDAQYVFPAFEDAFYYMWRERRLPGNVDPFDSRVDDALERERLMKVFTQGLAYTVGHILPIMKNPRGQWQTGPWFLRAERCYLFPGDSAMG
;
A
#
# COMPACT_ATOMS: atom_id res chain seq x y z
N MET A 1 5.25 -11.78 -1.03
CA MET A 1 5.40 -12.96 -1.92
C MET A 1 6.41 -12.59 -2.98
N SER A 2 7.54 -13.28 -3.04
CA SER A 2 8.66 -12.88 -3.91
C SER A 2 8.50 -13.43 -5.33
N ILE A 3 9.02 -12.70 -6.31
CA ILE A 3 9.15 -13.16 -7.69
C ILE A 3 10.61 -13.56 -7.89
N HIS A 4 10.88 -14.73 -8.46
CA HIS A 4 12.24 -15.07 -8.87
C HIS A 4 12.42 -14.71 -10.34
N VAL A 5 13.50 -13.99 -10.64
CA VAL A 5 13.85 -13.56 -11.98
C VAL A 5 15.22 -14.08 -12.35
N ALA A 6 15.34 -14.61 -13.57
CA ALA A 6 16.62 -14.91 -14.18
C ALA A 6 17.06 -13.73 -15.04
N LEU A 7 18.28 -13.25 -14.84
CA LEU A 7 18.94 -12.24 -15.67
C LEU A 7 20.08 -12.91 -16.44
N ASN A 8 20.13 -12.68 -17.74
CA ASN A 8 21.25 -13.00 -18.61
C ASN A 8 21.87 -11.68 -19.12
N HIS A 9 23.18 -11.54 -18.97
CA HIS A 9 23.95 -10.41 -19.45
C HIS A 9 25.12 -10.94 -20.27
N VAL A 10 25.20 -10.52 -21.53
CA VAL A 10 26.34 -10.79 -22.42
C VAL A 10 26.97 -9.47 -22.85
N THR A 11 28.27 -9.36 -22.63
CA THR A 11 29.13 -8.33 -23.21
C THR A 11 30.15 -9.00 -24.12
N HIS A 12 30.24 -8.55 -25.38
CA HIS A 12 31.11 -9.14 -26.39
C HIS A 12 31.90 -8.05 -27.10
N TYR A 13 33.23 -8.17 -27.05
CA TYR A 13 34.17 -7.37 -27.82
C TYR A 13 34.75 -8.26 -28.92
N SER A 14 34.68 -7.78 -30.17
CA SER A 14 35.31 -8.41 -31.32
C SER A 14 36.41 -7.50 -31.85
N TYR A 15 37.56 -8.08 -32.19
CA TYR A 15 38.75 -7.37 -32.61
C TYR A 15 39.07 -7.68 -34.08
N ASP A 16 39.46 -6.64 -34.84
CA ASP A 16 39.83 -6.77 -36.25
C ASP A 16 41.06 -7.68 -36.49
N ARG A 17 41.87 -7.90 -35.45
CA ARG A 17 43.11 -8.70 -35.47
C ARG A 17 43.28 -9.55 -34.20
N LEU A 18 44.28 -10.43 -34.23
CA LEU A 18 44.72 -11.14 -33.02
C LEU A 18 45.47 -10.18 -32.10
N VAL A 19 44.93 -9.98 -30.90
CA VAL A 19 45.47 -9.07 -29.88
C VAL A 19 45.89 -9.83 -28.64
N ASN A 20 46.87 -9.29 -27.91
CA ASN A 20 47.08 -9.69 -26.53
C ASN A 20 46.07 -8.95 -25.64
N LEU A 21 45.38 -9.72 -24.79
CA LEU A 21 44.62 -9.15 -23.68
C LEU A 21 45.54 -9.07 -22.47
N GLY A 22 45.84 -7.85 -22.02
CA GLY A 22 46.46 -7.62 -20.72
C GLY A 22 45.55 -8.10 -19.57
N PRO A 23 45.97 -7.96 -18.30
CA PRO A 23 45.12 -8.31 -17.18
C PRO A 23 43.76 -7.60 -17.25
N GLN A 24 42.68 -8.39 -17.22
CA GLN A 24 41.31 -7.91 -17.20
C GLN A 24 40.74 -7.98 -15.79
N ILE A 25 39.82 -7.09 -15.46
CA ILE A 25 39.06 -7.08 -14.21
C ILE A 25 37.58 -6.96 -14.57
N ILE A 26 36.79 -7.95 -14.13
CA ILE A 26 35.33 -8.00 -14.27
C ILE A 26 34.70 -7.74 -12.90
N ARG A 27 33.75 -6.80 -12.86
CA ARG A 27 32.98 -6.38 -11.66
C ARG A 27 31.48 -6.65 -11.82
N LEU A 28 31.14 -7.80 -12.40
CA LEU A 28 29.74 -8.14 -12.75
C LEU A 28 29.05 -9.09 -11.75
N ARG A 29 29.69 -9.31 -10.60
CA ARG A 29 29.13 -10.11 -9.51
C ARG A 29 28.49 -9.20 -8.47
N PRO A 30 27.23 -9.45 -8.05
CA PRO A 30 26.57 -8.66 -7.02
C PRO A 30 27.38 -8.52 -5.73
N CYS A 31 27.41 -7.31 -5.19
CA CYS A 31 28.10 -6.98 -3.95
C CYS A 31 27.58 -7.84 -2.78
N PRO A 32 28.44 -8.17 -1.80
CA PRO A 32 28.02 -8.90 -0.60
C PRO A 32 26.89 -8.21 0.19
N HIS A 33 26.81 -6.89 0.11
CA HIS A 33 25.84 -6.06 0.80
C HIS A 33 24.58 -5.77 -0.03
N SER A 34 24.37 -6.45 -1.16
CA SER A 34 23.13 -6.33 -1.93
C SER A 34 21.94 -6.78 -1.07
N ARG A 35 20.92 -5.93 -0.96
CA ARG A 35 19.68 -6.24 -0.21
C ARG A 35 18.83 -7.28 -0.95
N THR A 36 18.91 -7.29 -2.28
CA THR A 36 18.23 -8.28 -3.13
C THR A 36 18.98 -9.58 -3.10
N ARG A 37 18.32 -10.63 -2.64
CA ARG A 37 18.94 -11.95 -2.47
C ARG A 37 19.22 -12.60 -3.83
N ILE A 38 20.48 -12.96 -4.05
CA ILE A 38 20.92 -13.68 -5.25
C ILE A 38 20.92 -15.18 -4.96
N LEU A 39 20.04 -15.91 -5.64
CA LEU A 39 19.85 -17.35 -5.46
C LEU A 39 20.91 -18.17 -6.19
N SER A 40 21.35 -17.69 -7.35
CA SER A 40 22.42 -18.32 -8.13
C SER A 40 23.14 -17.29 -8.98
N TYR A 41 24.42 -17.55 -9.27
CA TYR A 41 25.28 -16.73 -10.11
C TYR A 41 26.25 -17.61 -10.90
N SER A 42 26.45 -17.29 -12.18
CA SER A 42 27.46 -17.90 -13.04
C SER A 42 28.18 -16.81 -13.83
N LEU A 43 29.49 -17.01 -14.05
CA LEU A 43 30.32 -16.18 -14.91
C LEU A 43 31.02 -17.09 -15.92
N LYS A 44 30.73 -16.89 -17.21
CA LYS A 44 31.41 -17.54 -18.32
C LYS A 44 32.24 -16.50 -19.05
N VAL A 45 33.52 -16.79 -19.28
CA VAL A 45 34.42 -15.88 -20.00
C VAL A 45 35.09 -16.63 -21.14
N GLY A 46 35.00 -16.05 -22.34
CA GLY A 46 35.75 -16.45 -23.52
C GLY A 46 36.89 -15.47 -23.80
N PRO A 47 38.07 -15.91 -24.28
CA PRO A 47 38.42 -17.30 -24.64
C PRO A 47 38.47 -18.28 -23.45
N GLU A 48 38.17 -19.55 -23.70
CA GLU A 48 38.05 -20.58 -22.65
C GLU A 48 39.35 -20.79 -21.85
N LYS A 49 40.51 -20.71 -22.51
CA LYS A 49 41.81 -20.81 -21.86
C LYS A 49 42.20 -19.48 -21.23
N HIS A 50 41.92 -19.33 -19.94
CA HIS A 50 42.36 -18.19 -19.15
C HIS A 50 42.60 -18.58 -17.70
N PHE A 51 43.34 -17.75 -16.98
CA PHE A 51 43.42 -17.82 -15.52
C PHE A 51 42.44 -16.84 -14.93
N ILE A 52 41.68 -17.26 -13.91
CA ILE A 52 40.78 -16.39 -13.14
C ILE A 52 41.17 -16.44 -11.65
N ASN A 53 41.26 -15.27 -11.03
CA ASN A 53 41.45 -15.12 -9.59
C ASN A 53 40.38 -14.16 -9.03
N TRP A 54 39.63 -14.61 -8.04
CA TRP A 54 38.62 -13.79 -7.37
C TRP A 54 39.23 -13.02 -6.21
N GLN A 55 38.94 -11.73 -6.15
CA GLN A 55 39.46 -10.80 -5.15
C GLN A 55 38.35 -9.86 -4.67
N GLN A 56 38.66 -9.08 -3.65
CA GLN A 56 37.87 -7.92 -3.24
C GLN A 56 38.72 -6.66 -3.31
N ASP A 57 38.12 -5.56 -3.75
CA ASP A 57 38.74 -4.23 -3.66
C ASP A 57 38.62 -3.67 -2.22
N PRO A 58 39.23 -2.51 -1.91
CA PRO A 58 39.12 -1.91 -0.57
C PRO A 58 37.70 -1.58 -0.13
N GLN A 59 36.74 -1.50 -1.07
CA GLN A 59 35.33 -1.26 -0.79
C GLN A 59 34.53 -2.57 -0.62
N GLY A 60 35.18 -3.73 -0.76
CA GLY A 60 34.57 -5.05 -0.64
C GLY A 60 33.84 -5.54 -1.89
N ASN A 61 33.97 -4.84 -3.02
CA ASN A 61 33.36 -5.27 -4.28
C ASN A 61 34.10 -6.49 -4.83
N TYR A 62 33.38 -7.43 -5.44
CA TYR A 62 33.99 -8.62 -6.02
C TYR A 62 34.67 -8.31 -7.36
N LEU A 63 35.92 -8.72 -7.49
CA LEU A 63 36.72 -8.59 -8.70
C LEU A 63 37.08 -9.98 -9.23
N ALA A 64 36.69 -10.31 -10.45
CA ALA A 64 37.31 -11.41 -11.19
C ALA A 64 38.48 -10.84 -11.99
N ARG A 65 39.71 -11.19 -11.60
CA ARG A 65 40.92 -10.79 -12.32
C ARG A 65 41.34 -11.91 -13.27
N LEU A 66 41.42 -11.61 -14.56
CA LEU A 66 41.70 -12.57 -15.61
C LEU A 66 43.00 -12.27 -16.34
N VAL A 67 43.70 -13.34 -16.73
CA VAL A 67 44.89 -13.28 -17.58
C VAL A 67 44.74 -14.30 -18.70
N PHE A 68 44.93 -13.84 -19.94
CA PHE A 68 44.81 -14.66 -21.13
C PHE A 68 46.21 -14.98 -21.67
N PRO A 69 46.60 -16.26 -21.76
CA PRO A 69 47.93 -16.66 -22.23
C PRO A 69 48.07 -16.63 -23.76
N GLU A 70 46.96 -16.71 -24.49
CA GLU A 70 46.93 -16.79 -25.95
C GLU A 70 46.32 -15.51 -26.55
N LYS A 71 46.78 -15.13 -27.75
CA LYS A 71 46.17 -14.03 -28.50
C LYS A 71 44.76 -14.42 -28.95
N THR A 72 43.85 -13.44 -28.99
CA THR A 72 42.45 -13.67 -29.33
C THR A 72 41.90 -12.62 -30.29
N ARG A 73 40.78 -12.94 -30.93
CA ARG A 73 39.97 -12.00 -31.72
C ARG A 73 38.71 -11.56 -30.98
N GLU A 74 38.48 -12.05 -29.78
CA GLU A 74 37.31 -11.66 -29.00
C GLU A 74 37.54 -11.77 -27.49
N LEU A 75 36.75 -11.00 -26.75
CA LEU A 75 36.51 -11.15 -25.32
C LEU A 75 35.00 -11.19 -25.10
N ARG A 76 34.49 -12.33 -24.63
CA ARG A 76 33.06 -12.51 -24.35
C ARG A 76 32.87 -12.79 -22.87
N VAL A 77 32.06 -11.96 -22.20
CA VAL A 77 31.72 -12.11 -20.79
C VAL A 77 30.22 -12.33 -20.70
N GLU A 78 29.82 -13.44 -20.11
CA GLU A 78 28.42 -13.79 -19.89
C GLU A 78 28.16 -14.05 -18.41
N VAL A 79 27.12 -13.40 -17.88
CA VAL A 79 26.64 -13.55 -16.51
C VAL A 79 25.20 -14.05 -16.55
N ASP A 80 24.98 -15.15 -15.85
CA ASP A 80 23.65 -15.67 -15.55
C ASP A 80 23.41 -15.52 -14.03
N LEU A 81 22.31 -14.89 -13.62
CA LEU A 81 21.94 -14.82 -12.21
C LEU A 81 20.45 -15.04 -12.00
N VAL A 82 20.09 -15.54 -10.82
CA VAL A 82 18.68 -15.60 -10.37
C VAL A 82 18.55 -14.74 -9.12
N ALA A 83 17.67 -13.75 -9.16
CA ALA A 83 17.39 -12.83 -8.05
C ALA A 83 15.99 -13.05 -7.49
N GLU A 84 15.87 -12.96 -6.17
CA GLU A 84 14.60 -12.94 -5.46
C GLU A 84 14.12 -11.48 -5.31
N MET A 85 13.13 -11.10 -6.12
CA MET A 85 12.50 -9.78 -6.15
C MET A 85 11.46 -9.65 -5.04
N SER A 86 11.95 -9.59 -3.80
CA SER A 86 11.16 -9.22 -2.64
C SER A 86 11.08 -7.70 -2.54
N VAL A 87 9.87 -7.14 -2.41
CA VAL A 87 9.68 -5.69 -2.27
C VAL A 87 10.48 -5.17 -1.09
N ILE A 88 11.29 -4.14 -1.35
CA ILE A 88 12.08 -3.46 -0.33
C ILE A 88 11.46 -2.09 -0.09
N ASN A 89 11.08 -1.78 1.15
CA ASN A 89 10.74 -0.41 1.51
C ASN A 89 12.04 0.42 1.57
N PRO A 90 12.25 1.40 0.66
CA PRO A 90 13.47 2.19 0.65
C PRO A 90 13.54 3.19 1.81
N PHE A 91 12.46 3.37 2.58
CA PHE A 91 12.38 4.26 3.74
C PHE A 91 12.44 3.53 5.08
N ASP A 92 12.61 2.20 5.07
CA ASP A 92 12.63 1.37 6.28
C ASP A 92 14.02 1.39 6.94
N PHE A 93 14.32 2.50 7.62
CA PHE A 93 15.54 2.71 8.40
C PHE A 93 15.32 3.75 9.50
N PHE A 94 16.21 3.75 10.48
CA PHE A 94 16.26 4.77 11.54
C PHE A 94 17.51 5.63 11.36
N LEU A 95 17.45 6.88 11.79
CA LEU A 95 18.57 7.80 11.76
C LEU A 95 19.02 8.09 13.18
N GLU A 96 20.31 8.36 13.35
CA GLU A 96 20.80 8.96 14.59
C GLU A 96 20.16 10.36 14.78
N PRO A 97 19.89 10.79 16.03
CA PRO A 97 19.19 12.05 16.30
C PRO A 97 19.82 13.28 15.63
N HIS A 98 21.15 13.31 15.50
CA HIS A 98 21.87 14.42 14.88
C HIS A 98 21.71 14.46 13.34
N ALA A 99 21.37 13.33 12.72
CA ALA A 99 21.22 13.14 11.28
C ALA A 99 19.76 13.13 10.80
N GLU A 100 18.77 13.32 11.68
CA GLU A 100 17.34 13.39 11.30
C GLU A 100 17.01 14.55 10.33
N LYS A 101 17.86 15.58 10.30
CA LYS A 101 17.71 16.74 9.43
C LYS A 101 19.02 17.10 8.73
N ILE A 102 18.95 17.38 7.43
CA ILE A 102 20.09 17.86 6.62
C ILE A 102 20.06 19.39 6.57
N PRO A 103 21.20 20.10 6.75
CA PRO A 103 22.54 19.54 6.95
C PRO A 103 22.83 19.07 8.39
N PHE A 104 23.70 18.07 8.49
CA PHE A 104 24.29 17.56 9.72
C PHE A 104 25.80 17.36 9.52
N ASP A 105 26.53 17.23 10.62
CA ASP A 105 27.95 16.89 10.64
C ASP A 105 28.15 15.46 11.12
N TYR A 106 29.07 14.74 10.50
CA TYR A 106 29.52 13.42 10.95
C TYR A 106 30.36 13.55 12.23
N GLU A 107 30.31 12.54 13.09
CA GLU A 107 31.26 12.40 14.20
C GLU A 107 32.69 12.23 13.66
N ASP A 108 33.70 12.65 14.44
CA ASP A 108 35.09 12.71 13.96
C ASP A 108 35.63 11.36 13.47
N TRP A 109 35.29 10.26 14.16
CA TRP A 109 35.72 8.91 13.79
C TRP A 109 35.03 8.45 12.50
N GLU A 110 33.73 8.71 12.35
CA GLU A 110 32.97 8.33 11.16
C GLU A 110 33.43 9.14 9.95
N ARG A 111 33.68 10.45 10.15
CA ARG A 111 34.24 11.34 9.14
C ARG A 111 35.62 10.86 8.66
N HIS A 112 36.44 10.34 9.56
CA HIS A 112 37.75 9.77 9.20
C HIS A 112 37.59 8.57 8.26
N GLU A 113 36.72 7.62 8.61
CA GLU A 113 36.44 6.43 7.79
C GLU A 113 35.80 6.77 6.44
N LEU A 114 34.95 7.81 6.42
CA LEU A 114 34.24 8.27 5.23
C LEU A 114 35.06 9.20 4.32
N THR A 115 36.31 9.51 4.66
CA THR A 115 37.16 10.47 3.92
C THR A 115 37.15 10.28 2.39
N PRO A 116 37.32 9.05 1.84
CA PRO A 116 37.29 8.86 0.39
C PRO A 116 35.96 9.27 -0.26
N TYR A 117 34.86 9.08 0.45
CA TYR A 117 33.50 9.36 0.00
C TYR A 117 33.09 10.83 0.19
N LEU A 118 33.94 11.62 0.82
CA LEU A 118 33.78 13.07 1.00
C LEU A 118 34.66 13.87 0.00
N HIS A 119 35.45 13.20 -0.84
CA HIS A 119 36.36 13.84 -1.78
C HIS A 119 35.60 14.62 -2.88
N LYS A 120 35.80 15.94 -2.90
CA LYS A 120 35.09 16.89 -3.77
C LYS A 120 35.90 17.17 -5.02
N LEU A 121 35.25 17.12 -6.19
CA LEU A 121 35.77 17.79 -7.38
C LEU A 121 35.71 19.31 -7.19
N PRO A 122 36.55 20.08 -7.91
CA PRO A 122 36.51 21.54 -7.88
C PRO A 122 35.12 22.08 -8.21
N ALA A 123 34.69 23.11 -7.49
CA ALA A 123 33.44 23.79 -7.77
C ALA A 123 33.59 24.72 -8.98
N THR A 124 33.38 24.17 -10.18
CA THR A 124 33.43 24.91 -11.45
C THR A 124 32.25 25.88 -11.57
N PRO A 125 32.28 26.89 -12.46
CA PRO A 125 31.30 27.97 -12.46
C PRO A 125 29.83 27.55 -12.57
N LEU A 126 29.46 26.60 -13.46
CA LEU A 126 28.08 26.15 -13.57
C LEU A 126 27.68 25.28 -12.38
N PHE A 127 28.60 24.43 -11.92
CA PHE A 127 28.36 23.58 -10.77
C PHE A 127 28.19 24.39 -9.48
N GLN A 128 29.03 25.39 -9.24
CA GLN A 128 28.89 26.30 -8.10
C GLN A 128 27.55 27.05 -8.18
N LYS A 129 27.19 27.61 -9.35
CA LYS A 129 25.89 28.27 -9.53
C LYS A 129 24.71 27.33 -9.24
N TYR A 130 24.83 26.05 -9.61
CA TYR A 130 23.82 25.04 -9.29
C TYR A 130 23.76 24.78 -7.78
N MET A 131 24.91 24.62 -7.12
CA MET A 131 25.02 24.45 -5.67
C MET A 131 24.45 25.65 -4.88
N ASP A 132 24.64 26.88 -5.39
CA ASP A 132 24.10 28.10 -4.78
C ASP A 132 22.56 28.13 -4.80
N GLY A 133 21.94 27.42 -5.76
CA GLY A 133 20.50 27.26 -5.86
C GLY A 133 19.92 26.14 -4.99
N ILE A 134 20.74 25.35 -4.31
CA ILE A 134 20.30 24.26 -3.42
C ILE A 134 20.10 24.82 -2.01
N SER A 135 18.88 24.68 -1.49
CA SER A 135 18.54 25.15 -0.14
C SER A 135 19.41 24.47 0.92
N ARG A 136 19.85 25.27 1.90
CA ARG A 136 20.55 24.82 3.12
C ARG A 136 19.62 24.84 4.34
N GLU A 137 18.32 25.05 4.12
CA GLU A 137 17.33 24.99 5.19
C GLU A 137 17.30 23.60 5.82
N LYS A 138 17.28 23.58 7.16
CA LYS A 138 17.36 22.33 7.93
C LYS A 138 16.00 21.64 8.03
N ILE A 139 15.71 20.78 7.05
CA ILE A 139 14.48 19.96 7.00
C ILE A 139 14.82 18.47 7.19
N ARG A 140 13.78 17.62 7.33
CA ARG A 140 13.95 16.18 7.53
C ARG A 140 14.79 15.57 6.40
N SER A 141 15.73 14.70 6.76
CA SER A 141 16.74 14.16 5.82
C SER A 141 16.11 13.40 4.66
N VAL A 142 15.07 12.61 4.91
CA VAL A 142 14.33 11.89 3.85
C VAL A 142 13.70 12.89 2.87
N ASP A 143 12.97 13.88 3.38
CA ASP A 143 12.30 14.89 2.56
C ASP A 143 13.31 15.71 1.73
N TYR A 144 14.47 16.03 2.32
CA TYR A 144 15.57 16.71 1.63
C TYR A 144 16.13 15.87 0.48
N LEU A 145 16.42 14.60 0.73
CA LEU A 145 16.99 13.68 -0.26
C LEU A 145 16.02 13.38 -1.40
N VAL A 146 14.73 13.19 -1.10
CA VAL A 146 13.68 13.03 -2.11
C VAL A 146 13.61 14.27 -3.00
N ALA A 147 13.53 15.46 -2.41
CA ALA A 147 13.45 16.71 -3.16
C ALA A 147 14.71 16.95 -4.03
N LEU A 148 15.89 16.65 -3.49
CA LEU A 148 17.15 16.81 -4.21
C LEU A 148 17.27 15.84 -5.38
N ASN A 149 16.91 14.56 -5.17
CA ASN A 149 16.96 13.55 -6.21
C ASN A 149 15.97 13.85 -7.35
N ALA A 150 14.74 14.23 -7.00
CA ALA A 150 13.73 14.68 -7.97
C ALA A 150 14.18 15.92 -8.73
N LYS A 151 14.86 16.87 -8.07
CA LYS A 151 15.40 18.06 -8.72
C LYS A 151 16.49 17.73 -9.76
N VAL A 152 17.42 16.83 -9.43
CA VAL A 152 18.45 16.41 -10.40
C VAL A 152 17.79 15.69 -11.59
N GLN A 153 16.80 14.85 -11.33
CA GLN A 153 16.03 14.16 -12.37
C GLN A 153 15.28 15.14 -13.29
N SER A 154 14.67 16.21 -12.73
CA SER A 154 13.95 17.20 -13.53
C SER A 154 14.87 18.10 -14.34
N ASP A 155 16.07 18.38 -13.84
CA ASP A 155 17.00 19.34 -14.43
C ASP A 155 17.88 18.72 -15.54
N LEU A 156 17.94 17.37 -15.63
CA LEU A 156 18.72 16.63 -16.63
C LEU A 156 17.85 15.68 -17.47
N SER A 157 17.91 15.82 -18.79
CA SER A 157 17.27 14.86 -19.71
C SER A 157 18.08 13.57 -19.83
N TYR A 158 17.42 12.41 -19.74
CA TYR A 158 18.07 11.12 -19.91
C TYR A 158 18.34 10.81 -21.40
N THR A 159 19.56 10.33 -21.69
CA THR A 159 19.99 9.88 -23.02
C THR A 159 20.87 8.64 -22.91
N ILE A 160 20.71 7.69 -23.82
CA ILE A 160 21.62 6.54 -23.95
C ILE A 160 22.89 7.00 -24.67
N ARG A 161 24.04 6.63 -24.15
CA ARG A 161 25.34 7.08 -24.65
C ARG A 161 26.36 5.95 -24.71
N MET A 162 27.04 5.84 -25.85
CA MET A 162 28.08 4.84 -26.09
C MET A 162 29.49 5.36 -25.83
N GLU A 163 29.69 6.67 -25.69
CA GLU A 163 31.05 7.21 -25.46
C GLU A 163 31.61 6.71 -24.11
N PRO A 164 32.92 6.48 -24.01
CA PRO A 164 33.53 6.10 -22.74
C PRO A 164 33.53 7.25 -21.71
N GLY A 165 33.64 6.88 -20.44
CA GLY A 165 33.78 7.83 -19.34
C GLY A 165 32.46 8.40 -18.80
N VAL A 166 32.57 9.22 -17.76
CA VAL A 166 31.46 9.89 -17.08
C VAL A 166 31.62 11.39 -17.23
N GLN A 167 30.54 12.10 -17.55
CA GLN A 167 30.58 13.56 -17.60
C GLN A 167 30.94 14.15 -16.25
N THR A 168 31.75 15.21 -16.25
CA THR A 168 31.93 16.04 -15.07
C THR A 168 30.61 16.72 -14.67
N PRO A 169 30.46 17.17 -13.41
CA PRO A 169 29.30 17.97 -13.00
C PRO A 169 29.06 19.20 -13.89
N GLU A 170 30.14 19.88 -14.26
CA GLU A 170 30.13 21.03 -15.18
C GLU A 170 29.54 20.66 -16.55
N GLU A 171 29.98 19.55 -17.13
CA GLU A 171 29.51 19.09 -18.45
C GLU A 171 28.05 18.66 -18.39
N SER A 172 27.65 17.94 -17.35
CA SER A 172 26.26 17.50 -17.13
C SER A 172 25.31 18.70 -17.08
N LEU A 173 25.67 19.72 -16.31
CA LEU A 173 24.88 20.95 -16.18
C LEU A 173 24.91 21.82 -17.45
N ARG A 174 26.03 21.81 -18.19
CA ARG A 174 26.13 22.53 -19.47
C ARG A 174 25.25 21.89 -20.54
N LYS A 175 25.29 20.55 -20.65
CA LYS A 175 24.53 19.78 -21.65
C LYS A 175 23.06 19.61 -21.26
N ARG A 176 22.75 19.68 -19.96
CA ARG A 176 21.44 19.34 -19.38
C ARG A 176 20.92 17.97 -19.82
N SER A 177 21.85 17.07 -20.13
CA SER A 177 21.54 15.73 -20.61
C SER A 177 22.69 14.77 -20.36
N GLY A 178 22.35 13.51 -20.08
CA GLY A 178 23.32 12.48 -19.78
C GLY A 178 22.70 11.10 -19.65
N SER A 179 23.57 10.11 -19.50
CA SER A 179 23.22 8.73 -19.14
C SER A 179 23.10 8.57 -17.63
N CYS A 180 22.64 7.42 -17.15
CA CYS A 180 22.45 7.15 -15.72
C CYS A 180 23.72 7.42 -14.89
N ARG A 181 24.90 7.03 -15.41
CA ARG A 181 26.21 7.32 -14.79
C ARG A 181 26.53 8.81 -14.68
N ASP A 182 26.06 9.65 -15.60
CA ASP A 182 26.33 11.10 -15.59
C ASP A 182 25.50 11.75 -14.47
N SER A 183 24.21 11.45 -14.40
CA SER A 183 23.31 11.95 -13.35
C SER A 183 23.70 11.43 -11.96
N ALA A 184 24.08 10.15 -11.85
CA ALA A 184 24.57 9.55 -10.62
C ALA A 184 25.82 10.28 -10.11
N TRP A 185 26.78 10.55 -10.99
CA TRP A 185 28.01 11.24 -10.59
C TRP A 185 27.79 12.71 -10.22
N LEU A 186 26.90 13.41 -10.93
CA LEU A 186 26.49 14.75 -10.53
C LEU A 186 25.90 14.74 -9.11
N LEU A 187 24.97 13.82 -8.81
CA LEU A 187 24.35 13.71 -7.49
C LEU A 187 25.37 13.37 -6.39
N VAL A 188 26.32 12.46 -6.65
CA VAL A 188 27.43 12.17 -5.72
C VAL A 188 28.18 13.46 -5.39
N GLN A 189 28.56 14.25 -6.40
CA GLN A 189 29.32 15.48 -6.17
C GLN A 189 28.49 16.55 -5.45
N ILE A 190 27.20 16.67 -5.74
CA ILE A 190 26.30 17.56 -5.00
C ILE A 190 26.30 17.20 -3.52
N LEU A 191 26.04 15.94 -3.18
CA LEU A 191 25.98 15.46 -1.80
C LEU A 191 27.31 15.69 -1.05
N ARG A 192 28.44 15.44 -1.71
CA ARG A 192 29.77 15.74 -1.14
C ARG A 192 29.96 17.22 -0.86
N HIS A 193 29.51 18.10 -1.74
CA HIS A 193 29.51 19.56 -1.52
C HIS A 193 28.48 20.02 -0.46
N LEU A 194 27.48 19.19 -0.15
CA LEU A 194 26.59 19.37 1.00
C LEU A 194 27.22 18.89 2.32
N GLY A 195 28.36 18.20 2.27
CA GLY A 195 29.02 17.62 3.45
C GLY A 195 28.65 16.16 3.72
N LEU A 196 27.87 15.54 2.84
CA LEU A 196 27.40 14.16 2.96
C LEU A 196 28.33 13.21 2.20
N ALA A 197 28.73 12.12 2.84
CA ALA A 197 29.52 11.07 2.22
C ALA A 197 28.67 10.34 1.18
N ALA A 198 29.15 10.31 -0.06
CA ALA A 198 28.43 9.71 -1.17
C ALA A 198 29.35 8.87 -2.05
N ARG A 199 28.81 7.79 -2.62
CA ARG A 199 29.53 6.86 -3.49
C ARG A 199 28.78 6.59 -4.80
N PHE A 200 29.54 6.34 -5.84
CA PHE A 200 29.04 5.95 -7.14
C PHE A 200 28.79 4.44 -7.14
N VAL A 201 27.63 4.01 -7.63
CA VAL A 201 27.28 2.61 -7.73
C VAL A 201 27.06 2.24 -9.18
N SER A 202 27.71 1.17 -9.62
CA SER A 202 27.40 0.47 -10.87
C SER A 202 26.75 -0.86 -10.53
N GLY A 203 25.64 -1.17 -11.18
CA GLY A 203 25.00 -2.46 -11.01
C GLY A 203 23.96 -2.80 -12.06
N TYR A 204 23.10 -3.77 -11.72
CA TYR A 204 21.93 -4.09 -12.56
C TYR A 204 20.72 -3.33 -12.04
N LEU A 205 19.88 -2.86 -12.97
CA LEU A 205 18.52 -2.43 -12.69
C LEU A 205 17.56 -3.42 -13.33
N ILE A 206 16.78 -4.12 -12.51
CA ILE A 206 15.66 -4.96 -12.96
C ILE A 206 14.37 -4.22 -12.62
N GLN A 207 13.53 -3.95 -13.62
CA GLN A 207 12.19 -3.44 -13.38
C GLN A 207 11.16 -4.37 -14.00
N LEU A 208 10.24 -4.83 -13.17
CA LEU A 208 9.16 -5.72 -13.58
C LEU A 208 7.92 -4.91 -13.91
N LYS A 209 7.20 -5.33 -14.95
CA LYS A 209 5.88 -4.81 -15.26
C LYS A 209 4.94 -5.08 -14.08
N ALA A 210 4.31 -4.03 -13.56
CA ALA A 210 3.26 -4.17 -12.55
C ALA A 210 2.02 -4.84 -13.15
N ASP A 211 1.32 -5.67 -12.36
CA ASP A 211 0.09 -6.33 -12.83
C ASP A 211 -1.05 -5.32 -13.05
N VAL A 212 -1.09 -4.30 -12.20
CA VAL A 212 -2.12 -3.25 -12.20
C VAL A 212 -1.43 -1.92 -12.46
N LYS A 213 -1.98 -1.13 -13.37
CA LYS A 213 -1.49 0.23 -13.61
C LYS A 213 -1.79 1.09 -12.38
N SER A 214 -0.82 1.90 -11.99
CA SER A 214 -1.02 2.86 -10.91
C SER A 214 -2.14 3.85 -11.28
N LEU A 215 -3.02 4.16 -10.33
CA LEU A 215 -4.09 5.14 -10.51
C LEU A 215 -3.54 6.58 -10.37
N ASP A 216 -2.71 6.82 -9.35
CA ASP A 216 -2.24 8.16 -8.97
C ASP A 216 -0.71 8.32 -9.02
N GLY A 217 0.03 7.33 -9.53
CA GLY A 217 1.49 7.33 -9.61
C GLY A 217 2.05 7.07 -11.01
N PRO A 218 3.37 7.27 -11.21
CA PRO A 218 4.02 6.94 -12.47
C PRO A 218 3.80 5.46 -12.79
N SER A 219 3.35 5.18 -14.02
CA SER A 219 3.26 3.81 -14.51
C SER A 219 4.67 3.25 -14.60
N GLY A 220 4.90 2.07 -14.02
CA GLY A 220 6.14 1.31 -14.18
C GLY A 220 6.38 0.92 -15.65
N PRO A 221 7.41 0.10 -15.94
CA PRO A 221 7.73 -0.24 -17.31
C PRO A 221 6.59 -1.04 -17.98
N GLU A 222 6.42 -0.86 -19.29
CA GLU A 222 5.38 -1.55 -20.08
C GLU A 222 5.67 -3.05 -20.28
N ALA A 223 6.92 -3.46 -20.08
CA ALA A 223 7.40 -4.84 -20.10
C ALA A 223 8.48 -5.04 -19.03
N ASP A 224 8.76 -6.29 -18.67
CA ASP A 224 9.93 -6.58 -17.83
C ASP A 224 11.19 -6.17 -18.58
N PHE A 225 12.06 -5.42 -17.93
CA PHE A 225 13.32 -5.01 -18.52
C PHE A 225 14.44 -5.09 -17.50
N THR A 226 15.65 -5.21 -18.02
CA THR A 226 16.87 -5.11 -17.24
C THR A 226 17.94 -4.40 -18.06
N ASP A 227 18.80 -3.65 -17.37
CA ASP A 227 19.98 -3.03 -17.98
C ASP A 227 21.12 -2.90 -16.95
N LEU A 228 22.33 -2.65 -17.43
CA LEU A 228 23.39 -2.08 -16.61
C LEU A 228 23.02 -0.65 -16.26
N HIS A 229 23.13 -0.32 -14.98
CA HIS A 229 22.69 0.96 -14.46
C HIS A 229 23.69 1.54 -13.48
N ALA A 230 23.55 2.83 -13.22
CA ALA A 230 24.34 3.52 -12.22
C ALA A 230 23.47 4.47 -11.40
N TRP A 231 23.75 4.53 -10.11
CA TRP A 231 23.05 5.39 -9.16
C TRP A 231 24.01 5.91 -8.08
N CYS A 232 23.50 6.79 -7.21
CA CYS A 232 24.25 7.35 -6.10
C CYS A 232 23.85 6.66 -4.80
N GLU A 233 24.79 6.40 -3.90
CA GLU A 233 24.47 6.06 -2.51
C GLU A 233 25.02 7.11 -1.56
N VAL A 234 24.24 7.50 -0.56
CA VAL A 234 24.63 8.44 0.51
C VAL A 234 24.70 7.70 1.84
N TYR A 235 25.73 7.97 2.65
CA TYR A 235 25.83 7.40 3.99
C TYR A 235 25.10 8.29 4.99
N LEU A 236 24.16 7.70 5.73
CA LEU A 236 23.42 8.38 6.80
C LEU A 236 23.64 7.64 8.13
N PRO A 237 24.08 8.33 9.20
CA PRO A 237 24.24 7.73 10.53
C PRO A 237 22.94 7.07 10.99
N GLY A 238 23.04 5.81 11.43
CA GLY A 238 21.90 4.96 11.83
C GLY A 238 21.29 4.14 10.68
N ALA A 239 21.30 4.65 9.45
CA ALA A 239 20.70 3.98 8.29
C ALA A 239 21.72 3.29 7.37
N GLY A 240 22.98 3.74 7.38
CA GLY A 240 24.03 3.25 6.50
C GLY A 240 23.93 3.84 5.09
N TRP A 241 24.32 3.06 4.07
CA TRP A 241 24.30 3.49 2.67
C TRP A 241 22.89 3.39 2.07
N ILE A 242 22.32 4.52 1.67
CA ILE A 242 20.99 4.63 1.07
C ILE A 242 21.10 5.03 -0.40
N GLY A 243 20.48 4.27 -1.29
CA GLY A 243 20.54 4.48 -2.73
C GLY A 243 19.51 5.48 -3.26
N LEU A 244 19.96 6.38 -4.13
CA LEU A 244 19.17 7.36 -4.86
C LEU A 244 19.47 7.23 -6.34
N ASP A 245 18.42 7.06 -7.14
CA ASP A 245 18.52 7.01 -8.59
C ASP A 245 18.04 8.34 -9.21
N PRO A 246 18.96 9.23 -9.61
CA PRO A 246 18.61 10.51 -10.21
C PRO A 246 18.10 10.38 -11.64
N THR A 247 18.07 9.18 -12.21
CA THR A 247 17.45 8.94 -13.52
C THR A 247 15.93 8.84 -13.39
N SER A 248 15.47 8.14 -12.34
CA SER A 248 14.04 7.97 -12.03
C SER A 248 13.51 9.00 -11.04
N GLY A 249 14.38 9.65 -10.27
CA GLY A 249 14.00 10.54 -9.18
C GLY A 249 13.56 9.78 -7.92
N LEU A 250 13.71 8.46 -7.90
CA LEU A 250 13.28 7.58 -6.82
C LEU A 250 14.48 7.06 -6.01
N PHE A 251 14.19 6.57 -4.80
CA PHE A 251 15.17 5.80 -4.03
C PHE A 251 15.36 4.42 -4.68
N ALA A 252 16.55 3.85 -4.50
CA ALA A 252 16.87 2.53 -5.00
C ALA A 252 16.04 1.45 -4.26
N GLY A 253 15.37 0.59 -5.04
CA GLY A 253 14.52 -0.50 -4.53
C GLY A 253 15.15 -1.87 -4.78
N GLU A 254 14.34 -2.93 -4.72
CA GLU A 254 14.78 -4.31 -4.94
C GLU A 254 15.31 -4.58 -6.36
N GLY A 255 14.94 -3.72 -7.32
CA GLY A 255 15.45 -3.73 -8.68
C GLY A 255 16.92 -3.34 -8.81
N HIS A 256 17.45 -2.58 -7.86
CA HIS A 256 18.81 -2.02 -7.90
C HIS A 256 19.80 -2.99 -7.23
N ILE A 257 20.47 -3.80 -8.04
CA ILE A 257 21.40 -4.82 -7.56
C ILE A 257 22.84 -4.29 -7.72
N PRO A 258 23.49 -3.80 -6.65
CA PRO A 258 24.84 -3.25 -6.73
C PRO A 258 25.86 -4.32 -7.12
N LEU A 259 26.77 -3.99 -8.04
CA LEU A 259 27.89 -4.84 -8.45
C LEU A 259 29.25 -4.25 -8.02
N ALA A 260 29.39 -2.93 -8.11
CA ALA A 260 30.53 -2.20 -7.59
C ALA A 260 30.11 -0.83 -7.03
N CYS A 261 30.44 -0.58 -5.76
CA CYS A 261 30.18 0.68 -5.06
C CYS A 261 31.52 1.33 -4.71
N THR A 262 31.84 2.48 -5.31
CA THR A 262 33.16 3.11 -5.18
C THR A 262 33.08 4.62 -4.97
N PRO A 263 34.08 5.25 -4.34
CA PRO A 263 34.16 6.70 -4.30
C PRO A 263 34.32 7.34 -5.69
N GLU A 264 34.95 6.64 -6.64
CA GLU A 264 35.26 7.19 -7.96
C GLU A 264 34.69 6.29 -9.07
N PRO A 265 34.01 6.85 -10.10
CA PRO A 265 33.34 6.06 -11.14
C PRO A 265 34.29 5.15 -11.93
N ALA A 266 35.54 5.58 -12.13
CA ALA A 266 36.55 4.80 -12.85
C ALA A 266 36.83 3.44 -12.18
N SER A 267 36.65 3.34 -10.86
CA SER A 267 36.83 2.09 -10.11
C SER A 267 35.59 1.18 -10.13
N ALA A 268 34.43 1.69 -10.57
CA ALA A 268 33.18 0.94 -10.70
C ALA A 268 32.91 0.44 -12.13
N ALA A 269 33.83 0.68 -13.07
CA ALA A 269 33.66 0.23 -14.45
C ALA A 269 33.46 -1.31 -14.50
N PRO A 270 32.40 -1.80 -15.18
CA PRO A 270 32.04 -3.22 -15.19
C PRO A 270 33.16 -4.13 -15.71
N LEU A 271 33.93 -3.63 -16.69
CA LEU A 271 35.11 -4.26 -17.23
C LEU A 271 36.23 -3.21 -17.36
N THR A 272 37.43 -3.57 -16.92
CA THR A 272 38.65 -2.77 -17.14
C THR A 272 39.83 -3.66 -17.45
N GLY A 273 40.66 -3.32 -18.42
CA GLY A 273 41.89 -4.04 -18.68
C GLY A 273 42.67 -3.48 -19.86
N GLY A 274 43.89 -3.99 -20.04
CA GLY A 274 44.75 -3.60 -21.15
C GLY A 274 44.46 -4.42 -22.40
N ILE A 275 44.60 -3.81 -23.56
CA ILE A 275 44.49 -4.47 -24.86
C ILE A 275 45.52 -3.84 -25.80
N ASP A 276 46.07 -4.63 -26.72
CA ASP A 276 46.87 -4.08 -27.81
C ASP A 276 46.04 -3.11 -28.68
N GLU A 277 46.70 -2.21 -29.40
CA GLU A 277 46.03 -1.32 -30.34
C GLU A 277 45.32 -2.12 -31.45
N CYS A 278 44.00 -1.93 -31.55
CA CYS A 278 43.13 -2.61 -32.49
C CYS A 278 41.81 -1.85 -32.70
N GLU A 279 41.10 -2.17 -33.77
CA GLU A 279 39.72 -1.75 -33.95
C GLU A 279 38.80 -2.73 -33.22
N THR A 280 37.86 -2.20 -32.43
CA THR A 280 36.97 -3.01 -31.58
C THR A 280 35.51 -2.75 -31.95
N GLU A 281 34.79 -3.83 -32.23
CA GLU A 281 33.33 -3.85 -32.28
C GLU A 281 32.78 -4.31 -30.92
N PHE A 282 31.78 -3.60 -30.40
CA PHE A 282 31.18 -3.87 -29.10
C PHE A 282 29.69 -4.22 -29.26
N ALA A 283 29.31 -5.37 -28.70
CA ALA A 283 27.93 -5.82 -28.60
C ALA A 283 27.56 -6.06 -27.13
N HIS A 284 26.34 -5.68 -26.78
CA HIS A 284 25.79 -5.84 -25.45
C HIS A 284 24.36 -6.38 -25.54
N HIS A 285 24.05 -7.38 -24.74
CA HIS A 285 22.74 -8.00 -24.67
C HIS A 285 22.37 -8.25 -23.21
N MET A 286 21.14 -7.89 -22.84
CA MET A 286 20.58 -8.20 -21.54
C MET A 286 19.13 -8.65 -21.67
N GLN A 287 18.78 -9.65 -20.87
CA GLN A 287 17.43 -10.20 -20.82
C GLN A 287 17.08 -10.54 -19.37
N VAL A 288 15.82 -10.32 -19.01
CA VAL A 288 15.23 -10.80 -17.76
C VAL A 288 14.03 -11.70 -18.05
N THR A 289 13.83 -12.74 -17.25
CA THR A 289 12.69 -13.65 -17.36
C THR A 289 12.22 -14.05 -15.97
N ARG A 290 10.91 -14.03 -15.73
CA ARG A 290 10.32 -14.53 -14.48
C ARG A 290 10.36 -16.05 -14.48
N VAL A 291 11.08 -16.66 -13.54
CA VAL A 291 11.25 -18.12 -13.45
C VAL A 291 10.36 -18.76 -12.37
N TRP A 292 9.91 -17.96 -11.40
CA TRP A 292 8.94 -18.39 -10.41
C TRP A 292 8.14 -17.19 -9.88
N GLU A 293 6.83 -17.34 -9.73
CA GLU A 293 5.96 -16.35 -9.11
C GLU A 293 5.03 -17.03 -8.10
N ALA A 294 5.00 -16.55 -6.86
CA ALA A 294 3.93 -16.94 -5.96
C ALA A 294 2.57 -16.36 -6.43
N PRO A 295 1.46 -17.11 -6.30
CA PRO A 295 0.13 -16.63 -6.65
C PRO A 295 -0.23 -15.36 -5.87
N ARG A 296 -0.85 -14.38 -6.52
CA ARG A 296 -1.12 -13.07 -5.90
C ARG A 296 -2.47 -12.52 -6.34
N VAL A 297 -3.15 -11.81 -5.43
CA VAL A 297 -4.50 -11.24 -5.65
C VAL A 297 -4.56 -10.21 -6.77
N THR A 298 -3.41 -9.66 -7.20
CA THR A 298 -3.29 -8.65 -8.25
C THR A 298 -3.29 -9.25 -9.66
N LYS A 299 -3.20 -10.57 -9.79
CA LYS A 299 -3.22 -11.28 -11.07
C LYS A 299 -4.22 -12.44 -10.99
N PRO A 300 -5.06 -12.66 -12.01
CA PRO A 300 -5.94 -13.82 -12.02
C PRO A 300 -5.13 -15.12 -11.87
N TYR A 301 -5.63 -16.06 -11.07
CA TYR A 301 -5.10 -17.42 -11.06
C TYR A 301 -5.14 -17.99 -12.48
N SER A 302 -4.12 -18.75 -12.87
CA SER A 302 -4.18 -19.51 -14.12
C SER A 302 -5.31 -20.54 -14.07
N GLU A 303 -5.80 -20.96 -15.23
CA GLU A 303 -6.86 -21.99 -15.31
C GLU A 303 -6.44 -23.28 -14.56
N ALA A 304 -5.17 -23.67 -14.67
CA ALA A 304 -4.62 -24.81 -13.94
C ALA A 304 -4.66 -24.60 -12.41
N GLN A 305 -4.25 -23.40 -11.93
CA GLN A 305 -4.30 -23.07 -10.50
C GLN A 305 -5.74 -23.04 -9.98
N TRP A 306 -6.69 -22.52 -10.77
CA TRP A 306 -8.09 -22.49 -10.39
C TRP A 306 -8.68 -23.91 -10.29
N LEU A 307 -8.35 -24.76 -11.26
CA LEU A 307 -8.77 -26.16 -11.25
C LEU A 307 -8.21 -26.92 -10.04
N GLU A 308 -6.96 -26.68 -9.64
CA GLU A 308 -6.37 -27.25 -8.43
C GLU A 308 -7.10 -26.79 -7.16
N ILE A 309 -7.45 -25.50 -7.06
CA ILE A 309 -8.22 -24.95 -5.93
C ILE A 309 -9.60 -25.60 -5.86
N GLU A 310 -10.29 -25.72 -6.99
CA GLU A 310 -11.61 -26.34 -7.07
C GLU A 310 -11.56 -27.83 -6.71
N GLN A 311 -10.58 -28.57 -7.23
CA GLN A 311 -10.37 -29.97 -6.88
C GLN A 311 -10.09 -30.17 -5.39
N LEU A 312 -9.26 -29.31 -4.78
CA LEU A 312 -9.02 -29.33 -3.34
C LEU A 312 -10.32 -29.04 -2.56
N GLY A 313 -11.14 -28.11 -3.03
CA GLY A 313 -12.46 -27.83 -2.47
C GLY A 313 -13.36 -29.07 -2.45
N HIS A 314 -13.48 -29.77 -3.58
CA HIS A 314 -14.23 -31.02 -3.67
C HIS A 314 -13.67 -32.12 -2.76
N GLN A 315 -12.36 -32.27 -2.68
CA GLN A 315 -11.73 -33.23 -1.77
C GLN A 315 -12.03 -32.91 -0.30
N ILE A 316 -12.02 -31.64 0.08
CA ILE A 316 -12.40 -31.19 1.42
C ILE A 316 -13.87 -31.49 1.68
N ASP A 317 -14.77 -31.18 0.74
CA ASP A 317 -16.20 -31.47 0.86
C ASP A 317 -16.47 -32.97 1.05
N ASP A 318 -15.85 -33.82 0.23
CA ASP A 318 -15.94 -35.28 0.35
C ASP A 318 -15.43 -35.76 1.71
N THR A 319 -14.32 -35.18 2.18
CA THR A 319 -13.75 -35.49 3.50
C THR A 319 -14.71 -35.10 4.63
N LEU A 320 -15.26 -33.89 4.58
CA LEU A 320 -16.22 -33.39 5.58
C LEU A 320 -17.48 -34.25 5.64
N GLN A 321 -17.99 -34.67 4.48
CA GLN A 321 -19.12 -35.61 4.39
C GLN A 321 -18.78 -36.97 4.99
N SER A 322 -17.62 -37.54 4.63
CA SER A 322 -17.18 -38.86 5.11
C SER A 322 -17.00 -38.92 6.63
N LEU A 323 -16.61 -37.80 7.24
CA LEU A 323 -16.39 -37.65 8.68
C LEU A 323 -17.64 -37.15 9.44
N ASP A 324 -18.78 -37.00 8.75
CA ASP A 324 -20.05 -36.52 9.32
C ASP A 324 -19.90 -35.15 10.04
N VAL A 325 -19.10 -34.24 9.47
CA VAL A 325 -18.91 -32.89 10.03
C VAL A 325 -20.12 -32.03 9.71
N ARG A 326 -21.06 -31.94 10.66
CA ARG A 326 -22.35 -31.23 10.50
C ARG A 326 -22.34 -29.76 10.90
N LEU A 327 -21.28 -29.30 11.57
CA LEU A 327 -21.13 -27.92 12.02
C LEU A 327 -19.82 -27.37 11.49
N THR A 328 -19.90 -26.40 10.59
CA THR A 328 -18.76 -25.58 10.18
C THR A 328 -18.97 -24.18 10.75
N GLN A 329 -17.96 -23.68 11.47
CA GLN A 329 -17.91 -22.31 11.96
C GLN A 329 -16.92 -21.56 11.08
N GLY A 330 -17.42 -20.72 10.17
CA GLY A 330 -16.60 -19.81 9.38
C GLY A 330 -16.30 -18.52 10.15
N GLY A 331 -15.16 -17.90 9.85
CA GLY A 331 -14.89 -16.51 10.24
C GLY A 331 -15.75 -15.55 9.42
N GLU A 332 -16.19 -14.46 10.03
CA GLU A 332 -16.95 -13.40 9.36
C GLU A 332 -16.00 -12.59 8.46
N PRO A 333 -16.18 -12.55 7.13
CA PRO A 333 -15.37 -11.70 6.28
C PRO A 333 -15.70 -10.23 6.56
N THR A 334 -14.66 -9.43 6.82
CA THR A 334 -14.79 -7.99 7.04
C THR A 334 -14.65 -7.23 5.73
N PHE A 335 -15.63 -6.39 5.42
CA PHE A 335 -15.54 -5.43 4.32
C PHE A 335 -14.85 -4.14 4.80
N VAL A 336 -13.87 -3.66 4.03
CA VAL A 336 -13.17 -2.38 4.23
C VAL A 336 -13.26 -1.59 2.93
N ALA A 337 -13.63 -0.31 3.00
CA ALA A 337 -13.73 0.53 1.82
C ALA A 337 -12.33 0.82 1.23
N VAL A 338 -12.23 0.82 -0.10
CA VAL A 338 -10.99 1.17 -0.82
C VAL A 338 -10.65 2.65 -0.68
N ASP A 339 -11.65 3.51 -0.57
CA ASP A 339 -11.46 4.96 -0.59
C ASP A 339 -10.99 5.53 0.76
N ASP A 340 -11.20 4.80 1.86
CA ASP A 340 -10.82 5.21 3.22
C ASP A 340 -10.52 3.99 4.11
N PRO A 341 -9.51 3.16 3.79
CA PRO A 341 -9.25 1.92 4.53
C PRO A 341 -8.79 2.17 5.97
N ASP A 342 -8.17 3.33 6.23
CA ASP A 342 -7.69 3.75 7.54
C ASP A 342 -8.75 4.52 8.35
N GLY A 343 -9.93 4.76 7.76
CA GLY A 343 -11.05 5.43 8.39
C GLY A 343 -11.44 4.80 9.72
N ALA A 344 -11.82 5.64 10.69
CA ALA A 344 -12.22 5.18 12.01
C ALA A 344 -13.36 4.14 11.93
N GLU A 345 -14.28 4.28 10.97
CA GLU A 345 -15.42 3.36 10.80
C GLU A 345 -15.04 1.94 10.36
N TRP A 346 -13.84 1.74 9.83
CA TRP A 346 -13.32 0.42 9.42
C TRP A 346 -12.41 -0.21 10.46
N ASN A 347 -11.85 0.61 11.36
CA ASN A 347 -10.83 0.18 12.33
C ASN A 347 -11.34 0.16 13.78
N THR A 348 -11.92 1.27 14.26
CA THR A 348 -12.17 1.49 15.70
C THR A 348 -13.62 1.83 16.03
N ALA A 349 -14.31 2.60 15.20
CA ALA A 349 -15.68 3.01 15.42
C ALA A 349 -16.67 1.92 14.98
N ALA A 350 -17.64 1.64 15.85
CA ALA A 350 -18.70 0.66 15.59
C ALA A 350 -19.61 1.08 14.42
N LEU A 351 -19.87 2.38 14.30
CA LEU A 351 -20.65 3.01 13.24
C LEU A 351 -19.88 4.23 12.72
N GLY A 352 -19.92 4.43 11.41
CA GLY A 352 -19.47 5.65 10.77
C GLY A 352 -20.48 6.14 9.73
N PRO A 353 -20.18 7.27 9.08
CA PRO A 353 -21.12 7.94 8.19
C PRO A 353 -21.46 7.10 6.95
N THR A 354 -20.58 6.20 6.51
CA THR A 354 -20.74 5.48 5.23
C THR A 354 -20.96 3.98 5.40
N LYS A 355 -20.48 3.40 6.50
CA LYS A 355 -20.46 1.95 6.74
C LYS A 355 -21.81 1.27 6.52
N ARG A 356 -22.89 1.85 7.04
CA ARG A 356 -24.25 1.31 6.91
C ARG A 356 -24.75 1.33 5.45
N LEU A 357 -24.43 2.41 4.73
CA LEU A 357 -24.83 2.57 3.33
C LEU A 357 -24.11 1.57 2.42
N TYR A 358 -22.82 1.34 2.65
CA TYR A 358 -22.06 0.32 1.92
C TYR A 358 -22.54 -1.09 2.23
N ALA A 359 -22.84 -1.37 3.50
CA ALA A 359 -23.41 -2.66 3.88
C ALA A 359 -24.77 -2.92 3.22
N ALA A 360 -25.64 -1.91 3.15
CA ALA A 360 -26.91 -2.01 2.44
C ALA A 360 -26.72 -2.25 0.93
N ASP A 361 -25.77 -1.56 0.28
CA ASP A 361 -25.47 -1.76 -1.15
C ASP A 361 -24.97 -3.19 -1.42
N LEU A 362 -24.01 -3.66 -0.62
CA LEU A 362 -23.48 -5.02 -0.72
C LEU A 362 -24.60 -6.04 -0.49
N PHE A 363 -25.44 -5.84 0.53
CA PHE A 363 -26.59 -6.69 0.81
C PHE A 363 -27.53 -6.81 -0.39
N HIS A 364 -27.87 -5.69 -1.04
CA HIS A 364 -28.76 -5.69 -2.20
C HIS A 364 -28.18 -6.47 -3.38
N ARG A 365 -26.88 -6.30 -3.67
CA ARG A 365 -26.19 -7.07 -4.72
C ARG A 365 -26.16 -8.57 -4.42
N LEU A 366 -25.87 -8.95 -3.17
CA LEU A 366 -25.87 -10.34 -2.75
C LEU A 366 -27.28 -10.95 -2.86
N ARG A 367 -28.31 -10.24 -2.39
CA ARG A 367 -29.70 -10.66 -2.51
C ARG A 367 -30.09 -10.87 -3.98
N GLU A 368 -29.79 -9.92 -4.87
CA GLU A 368 -30.11 -10.05 -6.29
C GLU A 368 -29.49 -11.29 -6.93
N LYS A 369 -28.29 -11.67 -6.49
CA LYS A 369 -27.59 -12.85 -6.99
C LYS A 369 -28.08 -14.17 -6.38
N TYR A 370 -28.35 -14.19 -5.08
CA TYR A 370 -28.57 -15.44 -4.33
C TYR A 370 -30.02 -15.68 -3.89
N ALA A 371 -30.81 -14.62 -3.69
CA ALA A 371 -32.14 -14.68 -3.08
C ALA A 371 -33.06 -13.54 -3.58
N PRO A 372 -33.34 -13.44 -4.90
CA PRO A 372 -34.12 -12.33 -5.47
C PRO A 372 -35.53 -12.22 -4.88
N ASP A 373 -36.16 -13.35 -4.55
CA ASP A 373 -37.50 -13.44 -3.95
C ASP A 373 -37.48 -13.67 -2.42
N GLY A 374 -36.33 -13.41 -1.81
CA GLY A 374 -36.14 -13.53 -0.36
C GLY A 374 -36.81 -12.39 0.42
N LEU A 375 -37.14 -12.67 1.68
CA LEU A 375 -37.62 -11.68 2.64
C LEU A 375 -36.43 -10.94 3.27
N MET A 376 -36.44 -9.62 3.18
CA MET A 376 -35.45 -8.77 3.86
C MET A 376 -35.90 -8.46 5.30
N HIS A 377 -34.96 -8.50 6.24
CA HIS A 377 -35.17 -8.08 7.62
C HIS A 377 -33.97 -7.28 8.12
N PHE A 378 -34.17 -5.97 8.27
CA PHE A 378 -33.17 -5.05 8.81
C PHE A 378 -33.52 -4.78 10.27
N GLY A 379 -32.60 -5.15 11.15
CA GLY A 379 -32.86 -5.10 12.58
C GLY A 379 -31.61 -4.80 13.40
N GLN A 380 -31.77 -4.90 14.71
CA GLN A 380 -30.67 -4.83 15.65
C GLN A 380 -29.91 -6.15 15.63
N GLY A 381 -28.59 -6.03 15.55
CA GLY A 381 -27.63 -7.10 15.71
C GLY A 381 -27.15 -7.20 17.16
N LYS A 382 -25.94 -7.74 17.33
CA LYS A 382 -25.35 -7.97 18.65
C LYS A 382 -25.07 -6.64 19.36
N TRP A 383 -25.33 -6.60 20.67
CA TRP A 383 -24.97 -5.49 21.53
C TRP A 383 -23.72 -5.86 22.34
N TYR A 384 -22.64 -5.10 22.16
CA TYR A 384 -21.40 -5.35 22.88
C TYR A 384 -21.33 -4.49 24.15
N PRO A 385 -20.74 -5.01 25.25
CA PRO A 385 -20.52 -4.21 26.46
C PRO A 385 -19.72 -2.94 26.15
N GLY A 386 -20.22 -1.79 26.58
CA GLY A 386 -19.59 -0.48 26.37
C GLY A 386 -20.05 0.25 25.11
N GLU A 387 -20.76 -0.40 24.18
CA GLU A 387 -21.45 0.31 23.08
C GLU A 387 -22.79 0.85 23.58
N GLN A 388 -23.16 2.06 23.17
CA GLN A 388 -24.42 2.70 23.58
C GLN A 388 -25.64 2.08 22.91
N LEU A 389 -25.47 1.61 21.67
CA LEU A 389 -26.52 1.02 20.87
C LEU A 389 -26.09 -0.37 20.37
N PRO A 390 -27.04 -1.30 20.17
CA PRO A 390 -26.75 -2.53 19.47
C PRO A 390 -26.27 -2.22 18.05
N ARG A 391 -25.40 -3.08 17.52
CA ARG A 391 -25.04 -3.03 16.09
C ARG A 391 -26.27 -3.31 15.23
N TRP A 392 -26.15 -3.20 13.91
CA TRP A 392 -27.21 -3.52 12.96
C TRP A 392 -26.97 -4.88 12.30
N SER A 393 -28.04 -5.51 11.84
CA SER A 393 -28.02 -6.78 11.12
C SER A 393 -28.95 -6.70 9.91
N LEU A 394 -28.41 -7.01 8.73
CA LEU A 394 -29.14 -7.05 7.46
C LEU A 394 -29.31 -8.51 7.05
N ASN A 395 -30.52 -9.04 7.22
CA ASN A 395 -30.81 -10.45 6.97
C ASN A 395 -31.63 -10.64 5.70
N CYS A 396 -31.33 -11.71 4.96
CA CYS A 396 -32.14 -12.18 3.84
C CYS A 396 -32.53 -13.63 4.09
N PHE A 397 -33.83 -13.89 4.10
CA PHE A 397 -34.37 -15.24 4.28
C PHE A 397 -34.95 -15.72 2.95
N TRP A 398 -34.58 -16.91 2.51
CA TRP A 398 -35.14 -17.55 1.32
C TRP A 398 -35.42 -19.02 1.57
N ARG A 399 -36.25 -19.62 0.73
CA ARG A 399 -36.58 -21.05 0.82
C ARG A 399 -35.64 -21.85 -0.05
N LYS A 400 -35.21 -23.01 0.45
CA LYS A 400 -34.37 -23.95 -0.30
C LYS A 400 -35.11 -24.60 -1.47
N ASP A 401 -36.44 -24.60 -1.47
CA ASP A 401 -37.28 -25.12 -2.55
C ASP A 401 -37.53 -24.10 -3.68
N GLY A 402 -37.00 -22.88 -3.57
CA GLY A 402 -37.12 -21.84 -4.59
C GLY A 402 -38.44 -21.08 -4.60
N GLU A 403 -39.39 -21.41 -3.72
CA GLU A 403 -40.65 -20.67 -3.62
C GLU A 403 -40.43 -19.26 -3.03
N PRO A 404 -41.12 -18.22 -3.54
CA PRO A 404 -40.94 -16.85 -3.09
C PRO A 404 -41.48 -16.65 -1.66
N ILE A 405 -40.68 -16.02 -0.78
CA ILE A 405 -41.18 -15.56 0.54
C ILE A 405 -41.82 -14.19 0.42
N TRP A 406 -41.28 -13.34 -0.45
CA TRP A 406 -41.77 -11.98 -0.67
C TRP A 406 -41.97 -11.69 -2.15
N GLN A 407 -43.20 -11.34 -2.55
CA GLN A 407 -43.57 -11.17 -3.96
C GLN A 407 -43.64 -9.69 -4.40
N ALA A 408 -43.34 -8.75 -3.50
CA ALA A 408 -43.50 -7.32 -3.76
C ALA A 408 -42.19 -6.55 -3.54
N PRO A 409 -41.11 -6.83 -4.29
CA PRO A 409 -39.78 -6.25 -4.05
C PRO A 409 -39.75 -4.72 -4.15
N ALA A 410 -40.70 -4.12 -4.88
CA ALA A 410 -40.87 -2.67 -4.96
C ALA A 410 -41.24 -2.01 -3.61
N LEU A 411 -41.71 -2.77 -2.62
CA LEU A 411 -42.09 -2.27 -1.30
C LEU A 411 -40.91 -2.23 -0.31
N TYR A 412 -39.71 -2.65 -0.71
CA TYR A 412 -38.54 -2.50 0.13
C TYR A 412 -38.11 -1.03 0.22
N ALA A 413 -37.98 -0.54 1.45
CA ALA A 413 -37.48 0.81 1.71
C ALA A 413 -35.98 0.90 1.37
N ASN A 414 -35.58 2.02 0.76
CA ASN A 414 -34.18 2.34 0.50
C ASN A 414 -33.67 3.33 1.55
N GLU A 415 -32.65 2.96 2.32
CA GLU A 415 -32.10 3.81 3.38
C GLU A 415 -31.51 5.14 2.88
N LYS A 416 -31.24 5.28 1.58
CA LYS A 416 -30.79 6.53 0.95
C LYS A 416 -31.92 7.52 0.64
N ARG A 417 -33.18 7.15 0.88
CA ARG A 417 -34.36 7.96 0.55
C ARG A 417 -35.16 8.27 1.81
N ASP A 418 -35.47 9.55 2.01
CA ASP A 418 -36.47 9.96 2.98
C ASP A 418 -37.86 9.84 2.34
N TYR A 419 -38.72 9.02 2.95
CA TYR A 419 -40.09 8.79 2.51
C TYR A 419 -41.10 9.71 3.23
N GLY A 420 -40.65 10.60 4.11
CA GLY A 420 -41.51 11.52 4.85
C GLY A 420 -42.44 10.82 5.84
N ALA A 421 -41.96 9.75 6.48
CA ALA A 421 -42.73 9.04 7.51
C ALA A 421 -43.02 9.96 8.72
N THR A 422 -44.22 9.89 9.26
CA THR A 422 -44.68 10.76 10.36
C THR A 422 -45.39 9.94 11.44
N SER A 423 -45.67 10.55 12.60
CA SER A 423 -46.46 9.90 13.64
C SER A 423 -47.88 9.54 13.17
N ALA A 424 -48.48 10.29 12.25
CA ALA A 424 -49.78 9.95 11.67
C ALA A 424 -49.68 8.67 10.81
N HIS A 425 -48.57 8.49 10.09
CA HIS A 425 -48.31 7.27 9.34
C HIS A 425 -48.13 6.07 10.28
N SER A 426 -47.44 6.23 11.42
CA SER A 426 -47.29 5.15 12.40
C SER A 426 -48.61 4.78 13.07
N GLU A 427 -49.47 5.77 13.38
CA GLU A 427 -50.83 5.52 13.89
C GLU A 427 -51.65 4.71 12.90
N HIS A 428 -51.68 5.16 11.64
CA HIS A 428 -52.44 4.51 10.59
C HIS A 428 -51.95 3.08 10.37
N PHE A 429 -50.63 2.89 10.26
CA PHE A 429 -50.04 1.55 10.14
C PHE A 429 -50.48 0.64 11.29
N MET A 430 -50.39 1.14 12.54
CA MET A 430 -50.65 0.30 13.70
C MET A 430 -52.14 -0.07 13.83
N LYS A 431 -53.05 0.85 13.50
CA LYS A 431 -54.49 0.55 13.42
C LYS A 431 -54.80 -0.49 12.34
N ARG A 432 -54.19 -0.36 11.16
CA ARG A 432 -54.36 -1.34 10.06
C ARG A 432 -53.85 -2.73 10.44
N VAL A 433 -52.74 -2.81 11.17
CA VAL A 433 -52.25 -4.10 11.70
C VAL A 433 -53.22 -4.68 12.72
N ALA A 434 -53.76 -3.88 13.65
CA ALA A 434 -54.76 -4.34 14.60
C ALA A 434 -55.97 -4.95 13.88
N GLU A 435 -56.53 -4.23 12.90
CA GLU A 435 -57.65 -4.70 12.08
C GLU A 435 -57.33 -6.01 11.33
N LYS A 436 -56.12 -6.11 10.75
CA LYS A 436 -55.68 -7.32 10.03
C LYS A 436 -55.48 -8.51 10.96
N LEU A 437 -55.13 -8.28 12.23
CA LEU A 437 -55.03 -9.30 13.26
C LEU A 437 -56.39 -9.63 13.90
N GLY A 438 -57.48 -8.96 13.51
CA GLY A 438 -58.80 -9.14 14.11
C GLY A 438 -58.90 -8.56 15.53
N LEU A 439 -58.04 -7.59 15.85
CA LEU A 439 -57.95 -6.91 17.13
C LEU A 439 -58.62 -5.54 17.06
N ASP A 440 -59.13 -5.08 18.20
CA ASP A 440 -59.78 -3.78 18.28
C ASP A 440 -58.75 -2.64 18.22
N ALA A 441 -58.80 -1.87 17.14
CA ALA A 441 -57.87 -0.76 16.88
C ALA A 441 -58.03 0.41 17.86
N GLN A 442 -59.10 0.45 18.68
CA GLN A 442 -59.28 1.49 19.69
C GLN A 442 -58.20 1.47 20.79
N TYR A 443 -57.52 0.33 20.97
CA TYR A 443 -56.45 0.17 21.95
C TYR A 443 -55.06 0.56 21.42
N VAL A 444 -54.96 1.10 20.20
CA VAL A 444 -53.75 1.75 19.73
C VAL A 444 -53.63 3.12 20.37
N PHE A 445 -52.53 3.38 21.09
CA PHE A 445 -52.32 4.67 21.76
C PHE A 445 -50.90 5.23 21.52
N PRO A 446 -50.72 6.56 21.61
CA PRO A 446 -49.43 7.21 21.38
C PRO A 446 -48.47 7.04 22.56
N ALA A 447 -47.17 7.01 22.24
CA ALA A 447 -46.06 7.05 23.19
C ALA A 447 -45.21 8.30 22.99
N PHE A 448 -44.62 8.78 24.08
CA PHE A 448 -43.95 10.07 24.17
C PHE A 448 -42.59 9.94 24.86
N GLU A 449 -41.68 10.88 24.58
CA GLU A 449 -40.46 11.05 25.37
C GLU A 449 -40.78 11.35 26.84
N ASP A 450 -39.94 10.85 27.76
CA ASP A 450 -40.09 11.15 29.19
C ASP A 450 -39.64 12.58 29.52
N ALA A 451 -40.59 13.51 29.46
CA ALA A 451 -40.39 14.91 29.77
C ALA A 451 -39.76 15.14 31.15
N PHE A 452 -40.10 14.33 32.16
CA PHE A 452 -39.58 14.51 33.51
C PHE A 452 -38.12 14.09 33.61
N TYR A 453 -37.74 13.02 32.91
CA TYR A 453 -36.34 12.60 32.80
C TYR A 453 -35.47 13.71 32.18
N TYR A 454 -35.89 14.25 31.03
CA TYR A 454 -35.11 15.28 30.34
C TYR A 454 -35.06 16.61 31.10
N MET A 455 -36.16 17.03 31.76
CA MET A 455 -36.15 18.22 32.62
C MET A 455 -35.27 18.06 33.87
N TRP A 456 -35.26 16.87 34.48
CA TRP A 456 -34.36 16.57 35.59
C TRP A 456 -32.88 16.60 35.14
N ARG A 457 -32.60 16.04 33.95
CA ARG A 457 -31.25 16.01 33.38
C ARG A 457 -30.75 17.41 33.04
N GLU A 458 -31.59 18.24 32.41
CA GLU A 458 -31.31 19.65 32.11
C GLU A 458 -30.93 20.43 33.37
N ARG A 459 -31.67 20.27 34.47
CA ARG A 459 -31.34 20.90 35.76
C ARG A 459 -30.03 20.44 36.39
N ARG A 460 -29.50 19.28 35.98
CA ARG A 460 -28.21 18.76 36.45
C ARG A 460 -27.04 19.21 35.57
N LEU A 461 -27.31 19.91 34.47
CA LEU A 461 -26.27 20.55 33.68
C LEU A 461 -25.64 21.69 34.50
N PRO A 462 -24.29 21.87 34.46
CA PRO A 462 -23.63 23.01 35.08
C PRO A 462 -24.25 24.33 34.59
N GLY A 463 -24.36 25.35 35.45
CA GLY A 463 -25.01 26.65 35.15
C GLY A 463 -24.35 27.51 34.07
N ASN A 464 -23.34 26.96 33.39
CA ASN A 464 -22.50 27.54 32.35
C ASN A 464 -22.57 26.71 31.05
N VAL A 465 -23.71 26.05 30.84
CA VAL A 465 -24.05 25.29 29.63
C VAL A 465 -25.01 26.12 28.76
N ASP A 466 -24.53 26.50 27.58
CA ASP A 466 -25.35 27.06 26.50
C ASP A 466 -26.14 25.89 25.85
N PRO A 467 -27.43 26.03 25.52
CA PRO A 467 -28.19 25.03 24.75
C PRO A 467 -27.51 24.59 23.45
N PHE A 468 -26.62 25.42 22.89
CA PHE A 468 -25.81 25.13 21.70
C PHE A 468 -24.38 24.62 22.02
N ASP A 469 -23.94 24.68 23.28
CA ASP A 469 -22.64 24.19 23.77
C ASP A 469 -22.83 23.43 25.09
N SER A 470 -23.56 22.31 25.01
CA SER A 470 -23.68 21.40 26.13
C SER A 470 -22.38 20.61 26.29
N ARG A 471 -21.66 20.87 27.38
CA ARG A 471 -20.50 20.09 27.85
C ARG A 471 -20.95 18.70 28.35
N VAL A 472 -21.67 17.99 27.51
CA VAL A 472 -21.85 16.54 27.60
C VAL A 472 -20.60 15.96 26.94
N ASP A 473 -19.83 15.17 27.70
CA ASP A 473 -18.59 14.52 27.22
C ASP A 473 -18.86 13.53 26.07
N ASP A 474 -20.13 13.16 25.86
CA ASP A 474 -20.62 12.27 24.84
C ASP A 474 -21.41 13.01 23.73
N ALA A 475 -20.93 12.89 22.50
CA ALA A 475 -21.48 13.53 21.31
C ALA A 475 -22.88 13.01 20.91
N LEU A 476 -23.15 11.72 21.10
CA LEU A 476 -24.44 11.11 20.74
C LEU A 476 -25.55 11.58 21.68
N GLU A 477 -25.23 11.65 22.97
CA GLU A 477 -26.14 12.18 23.97
C GLU A 477 -26.48 13.67 23.75
N ARG A 478 -25.51 14.47 23.29
CA ARG A 478 -25.74 15.87 22.89
C ARG A 478 -26.72 15.97 21.72
N GLU A 479 -26.52 15.16 20.69
CA GLU A 479 -27.41 15.12 19.52
C GLU A 479 -28.84 14.70 19.92
N ARG A 480 -28.97 13.72 20.83
CA ARG A 480 -30.26 13.29 21.37
C ARG A 480 -31.00 14.42 22.07
N LEU A 481 -30.34 15.15 22.97
CA LEU A 481 -30.95 16.27 23.67
C LEU A 481 -31.40 17.36 22.68
N MET A 482 -30.55 17.72 21.72
CA MET A 482 -30.92 18.68 20.67
C MET A 482 -32.14 18.22 19.88
N LYS A 483 -32.19 16.94 19.47
CA LYS A 483 -33.34 16.37 18.75
C LYS A 483 -34.62 16.42 19.57
N VAL A 484 -34.58 16.00 20.83
CA VAL A 484 -35.75 15.97 21.72
C VAL A 484 -36.28 17.39 22.01
N PHE A 485 -35.39 18.37 22.24
CA PHE A 485 -35.80 19.76 22.47
C PHE A 485 -36.28 20.46 21.19
N THR A 486 -35.74 20.10 20.02
CA THR A 486 -36.19 20.62 18.71
C THR A 486 -37.53 20.02 18.31
N GLN A 487 -37.72 18.72 18.50
CA GLN A 487 -38.96 18.01 18.19
C GLN A 487 -40.08 18.41 19.16
N GLY A 488 -39.77 18.64 20.44
CA GLY A 488 -40.70 19.04 21.48
C GLY A 488 -41.26 17.86 22.29
N LEU A 489 -41.31 18.00 23.61
CA LEU A 489 -41.72 16.94 24.56
C LEU A 489 -43.20 16.55 24.51
N ALA A 490 -44.03 17.31 23.79
CA ALA A 490 -45.46 17.04 23.63
C ALA A 490 -45.79 16.19 22.40
N TYR A 491 -44.82 15.94 21.52
CA TYR A 491 -45.05 15.25 20.25
C TYR A 491 -45.01 13.73 20.42
N THR A 492 -45.87 13.05 19.68
CA THR A 492 -45.91 11.59 19.63
C THR A 492 -44.68 11.04 18.91
N VAL A 493 -43.95 10.16 19.60
CA VAL A 493 -42.79 9.47 19.03
C VAL A 493 -43.23 8.27 18.19
N GLY A 494 -44.22 7.51 18.69
CA GLY A 494 -44.76 6.33 18.01
C GLY A 494 -46.08 5.86 18.63
N HIS A 495 -46.57 4.71 18.16
CA HIS A 495 -47.85 4.14 18.60
C HIS A 495 -47.65 2.70 19.09
N ILE A 496 -48.37 2.34 20.15
CA ILE A 496 -48.29 1.03 20.80
C ILE A 496 -49.63 0.31 20.63
N LEU A 497 -49.57 -0.97 20.28
CA LEU A 497 -50.70 -1.90 20.34
C LEU A 497 -50.39 -3.00 21.35
N PRO A 498 -51.05 -3.01 22.53
CA PRO A 498 -50.92 -4.11 23.46
C PRO A 498 -51.48 -5.40 22.88
N ILE A 499 -50.68 -6.46 22.88
CA ILE A 499 -51.12 -7.78 22.45
C ILE A 499 -50.77 -8.81 23.52
N MET A 500 -51.66 -9.77 23.72
CA MET A 500 -51.39 -10.97 24.50
C MET A 500 -52.08 -12.17 23.87
N LYS A 501 -51.58 -13.37 24.12
CA LYS A 501 -52.31 -14.60 23.77
C LYS A 501 -53.23 -14.98 24.91
N ASN A 502 -54.49 -15.27 24.59
CA ASN A 502 -55.43 -15.83 25.55
C ASN A 502 -55.14 -17.33 25.79
N PRO A 503 -55.77 -17.97 26.80
CA PRO A 503 -55.57 -19.40 27.08
C PRO A 503 -55.94 -20.35 25.92
N ARG A 504 -56.65 -19.86 24.89
CA ARG A 504 -56.98 -20.59 23.66
C ARG A 504 -55.95 -20.35 22.54
N GLY A 505 -54.85 -19.66 22.82
CA GLY A 505 -53.79 -19.36 21.87
C GLY A 505 -54.12 -18.24 20.87
N GLN A 506 -55.26 -17.56 21.01
CA GLN A 506 -55.69 -16.48 20.13
C GLN A 506 -55.14 -15.14 20.62
N TRP A 507 -54.79 -14.26 19.68
CA TRP A 507 -54.42 -12.89 20.01
C TRP A 507 -55.62 -12.13 20.58
N GLN A 508 -55.37 -11.38 21.65
CA GLN A 508 -56.32 -10.42 22.20
C GLN A 508 -55.58 -9.12 22.55
N THR A 509 -56.32 -8.03 22.59
CA THR A 509 -55.85 -6.70 22.98
C THR A 509 -56.79 -6.14 24.04
N GLY A 510 -56.38 -5.07 24.72
CA GLY A 510 -57.16 -4.44 25.77
C GLY A 510 -56.49 -3.19 26.31
N PRO A 511 -57.16 -2.47 27.22
CA PRO A 511 -56.63 -1.23 27.76
C PRO A 511 -55.41 -1.51 28.65
N TRP A 512 -54.32 -0.78 28.42
CA TRP A 512 -53.24 -0.66 29.39
C TRP A 512 -53.56 0.46 30.38
N PHE A 513 -53.60 0.12 31.67
CA PHE A 513 -53.79 1.12 32.73
C PHE A 513 -52.47 1.83 33.01
N LEU A 514 -52.28 2.98 32.36
CA LEU A 514 -51.11 3.84 32.55
C LEU A 514 -51.32 4.75 33.77
N ARG A 515 -50.37 4.77 34.72
CA ARG A 515 -50.48 5.59 35.94
C ARG A 515 -50.49 7.10 35.69
N ALA A 516 -49.92 7.56 34.58
CA ALA A 516 -49.68 8.97 34.30
C ALA A 516 -50.51 9.52 33.13
N GLU A 517 -51.60 8.84 32.74
CA GLU A 517 -52.45 9.15 31.55
C GLU A 517 -51.71 9.13 30.18
N ARG A 518 -50.37 9.12 30.17
CA ARG A 518 -49.50 9.01 28.99
C ARG A 518 -48.53 7.84 29.12
N CYS A 519 -48.12 7.28 27.98
CA CYS A 519 -47.07 6.28 27.89
C CYS A 519 -45.74 6.97 27.62
N TYR A 520 -44.84 6.93 28.60
CA TYR A 520 -43.50 7.48 28.48
C TYR A 520 -42.50 6.38 28.10
N LEU A 521 -41.70 6.68 27.10
CA LEU A 521 -40.64 5.81 26.61
C LEU A 521 -39.43 5.86 27.55
N PHE A 522 -38.71 4.75 27.63
CA PHE A 522 -37.44 4.75 28.32
C PHE A 522 -36.43 5.56 27.48
N PRO A 523 -35.64 6.48 28.07
CA PRO A 523 -34.73 7.31 27.29
C PRO A 523 -33.67 6.48 26.55
N GLY A 524 -33.56 6.65 25.23
CA GLY A 524 -32.61 5.94 24.36
C GLY A 524 -32.45 6.60 22.98
N ASP A 525 -31.76 5.93 22.04
CA ASP A 525 -31.71 6.34 20.62
C ASP A 525 -32.45 5.35 19.70
N SER A 526 -33.33 4.50 20.25
CA SER A 526 -34.12 3.63 19.41
C SER A 526 -35.25 4.41 18.73
N ALA A 527 -35.90 3.82 17.73
CA ALA A 527 -37.01 4.47 17.03
C ALA A 527 -38.21 4.77 17.97
N MET A 528 -38.30 4.11 19.13
CA MET A 528 -39.31 4.33 20.17
C MET A 528 -38.68 4.24 21.56
N GLY A 529 -37.78 5.19 21.89
CA GLY A 529 -37.06 5.22 23.16
C GLY A 529 -35.73 4.51 23.00
#